data_AF-A0A3B4AL20-F1
#
_entry.id   AF-A0A3B4AL20-F1
#
_cell.length_a   1.000
_cell.length_b   1.000
_cell.length_c   1.000
_cell.angle_alpha   90.00
_cell.angle_beta   90.00
_cell.angle_gamma   90.00
#
_symmetry.space_group_name_H-M   'P 1'
#
loop_
_entity.id
_entity.type
_entity.pdbx_description
1 polymer ?
#
loop_
_entity_poly.entity_id
_entity_poly.type
_entity_poly.pdbx_seq_one_letter_code
_entity_poly.pdbx_strand_id
1 'polypeptide(L)'
;MVRLELDQVVMRRMKEEDIEMVKALIKEGCEGNENRLILHILTRPLCLFILAVFSSILRCLVHSFILALAIPVFLLIVFLKITMPRSVGVLGSSRPSWDYVGSAYRDSQDETLPNPYCRISGKTRKLGAKEKSSSAETISPERAEAAGQVWVAECDGEIQGCIFRENEVRPGIRRLCRVVVSSWYRREGLGRLLVQSLQQRERDTGAHRVYAHVPYPSKVGEVFFRKLGFRILGQDSEEEEEDDKEIELETPERGFMGYPLTKVFYKDL
;
A
#
# COMPACT_ATOMS: atom_id res chain seq x y z
N MET A 1 -14.46 -16.71 15.41
CA MET A 1 -13.19 -16.10 14.98
C MET A 1 -12.43 -17.21 14.28
N VAL A 2 -12.19 -17.11 12.98
CA VAL A 2 -11.53 -18.16 12.21
C VAL A 2 -10.03 -18.05 12.48
N ARG A 3 -9.41 -19.12 12.99
CA ARG A 3 -7.97 -19.13 13.27
C ARG A 3 -7.25 -19.58 12.00
N LEU A 4 -6.35 -18.74 11.50
CA LEU A 4 -5.52 -19.09 10.37
C LEU A 4 -4.31 -19.89 10.83
N GLU A 5 -4.11 -21.08 10.27
CA GLU A 5 -2.91 -21.87 10.47
C GLU A 5 -1.79 -21.32 9.57
N LEU A 6 -0.91 -20.48 10.15
CA LEU A 6 0.13 -19.77 9.39
C LEU A 6 1.14 -20.70 8.69
N ASP A 7 1.28 -21.94 9.15
CA ASP A 7 2.11 -22.98 8.52
C ASP A 7 1.51 -23.52 7.22
N GLN A 8 0.20 -23.36 7.01
CA GLN A 8 -0.47 -23.75 5.77
C GLN A 8 -0.46 -22.66 4.70
N VAL A 9 -0.11 -21.43 5.08
CA VAL A 9 -0.07 -20.29 4.16
C VAL A 9 1.11 -20.43 3.20
N VAL A 10 0.82 -20.37 1.91
CA VAL A 10 1.83 -20.34 0.85
C VAL A 10 1.95 -18.93 0.33
N MET A 11 3.15 -18.35 0.45
CA MET A 11 3.44 -17.03 -0.11
C MET A 11 4.14 -17.19 -1.45
N ARG A 12 3.53 -16.68 -2.52
CA ARG A 12 4.05 -16.82 -3.89
C ARG A 12 3.88 -15.54 -4.70
N ARG A 13 4.55 -15.46 -5.84
CA ARG A 13 4.26 -14.40 -6.81
C ARG A 13 2.83 -14.52 -7.33
N MET A 14 2.21 -13.36 -7.57
CA MET A 14 0.87 -13.26 -8.18
C MET A 14 0.90 -13.75 -9.62
N LYS A 15 -0.08 -14.57 -10.02
CA LYS A 15 -0.33 -15.02 -11.39
C LYS A 15 -1.44 -14.17 -12.01
N GLU A 16 -1.63 -14.27 -13.33
CA GLU A 16 -2.68 -13.51 -14.03
C GLU A 16 -4.09 -13.87 -13.55
N GLU A 17 -4.31 -15.14 -13.20
CA GLU A 17 -5.57 -15.64 -12.66
C GLU A 17 -5.92 -15.04 -11.29
N ASP A 18 -4.92 -14.57 -10.53
CA ASP A 18 -5.12 -13.96 -9.22
C ASP A 18 -5.55 -12.49 -9.31
N ILE A 19 -5.40 -11.84 -10.48
CA ILE A 19 -5.52 -10.38 -10.61
C ILE A 19 -6.88 -9.87 -10.09
N GLU A 20 -7.98 -10.54 -10.46
CA GLU A 20 -9.31 -10.11 -10.04
C GLU A 20 -9.55 -10.30 -8.54
N MET A 21 -9.04 -11.38 -7.95
CA MET A 21 -9.08 -11.60 -6.51
C MET A 21 -8.25 -10.56 -5.75
N VAL A 22 -7.04 -10.25 -6.23
CA VAL A 22 -6.17 -9.25 -5.63
C VAL A 22 -6.80 -7.85 -5.71
N LYS A 23 -7.39 -7.47 -6.85
CA LYS A 23 -8.13 -6.21 -6.99
C LYS A 23 -9.30 -6.12 -6.00
N ALA A 24 -10.07 -7.19 -5.85
CA ALA A 24 -11.19 -7.25 -4.90
C ALA A 24 -10.71 -7.09 -3.45
N LEU A 25 -9.65 -7.82 -3.07
CA LEU A 25 -9.04 -7.76 -1.75
C LEU A 25 -8.54 -6.35 -1.42
N ILE A 26 -7.87 -5.70 -2.37
CA ILE A 26 -7.35 -4.32 -2.26
C ILE A 26 -8.50 -3.33 -2.08
N LYS A 27 -9.57 -3.48 -2.86
CA LYS A 27 -10.78 -2.65 -2.77
C LYS A 27 -11.42 -2.75 -1.38
N GLU A 28 -11.56 -3.96 -0.84
CA GLU A 28 -12.06 -4.18 0.52
C GLU A 28 -11.12 -3.58 1.58
N GLY A 29 -9.81 -3.81 1.45
CA GLY A 29 -8.81 -3.32 2.40
C GLY A 29 -8.74 -1.80 2.51
N CYS A 30 -9.12 -1.09 1.45
CA CYS A 30 -9.01 0.36 1.35
C CYS A 30 -10.35 1.08 1.39
N GLU A 31 -11.43 0.35 1.60
CA GLU A 31 -12.76 0.92 1.72
C GLU A 31 -12.78 2.00 2.84
N GLY A 32 -13.30 3.18 2.48
CA GLY A 32 -13.41 4.31 3.39
C GLY A 32 -12.11 5.09 3.68
N ASN A 33 -10.94 4.62 3.24
CA ASN A 33 -9.69 5.37 3.44
C ASN A 33 -9.69 6.71 2.71
N GLU A 34 -10.21 6.77 1.49
CA GLU A 34 -10.37 8.02 0.73
C GLU A 34 -11.22 9.03 1.50
N ASN A 35 -12.37 8.61 2.05
CA ASN A 35 -13.28 9.50 2.76
C ASN A 35 -12.64 10.03 4.05
N ARG A 36 -11.87 9.18 4.76
CA ARG A 36 -11.09 9.60 5.93
C ARG A 36 -9.99 10.58 5.56
N LEU A 37 -9.37 10.42 4.39
CA LEU A 37 -8.33 11.32 3.91
C LEU A 37 -8.92 12.68 3.48
N ILE A 38 -10.05 12.68 2.78
CA ILE A 38 -10.80 13.91 2.46
C ILE A 38 -11.17 14.63 3.76
N LEU A 39 -11.73 13.92 4.73
CA LEU A 39 -12.06 14.50 6.03
C LEU A 39 -10.80 15.05 6.74
N HIS A 40 -9.67 14.34 6.65
CA HIS A 40 -8.40 14.80 7.19
C HIS A 40 -7.93 16.11 6.56
N ILE A 41 -8.11 16.29 5.24
CA ILE A 41 -7.77 17.54 4.54
C ILE A 41 -8.73 18.66 4.92
N LEU A 42 -10.04 18.39 4.89
CA LEU A 42 -11.09 19.36 5.20
C LEU A 42 -10.99 19.92 6.63
N THR A 43 -10.46 19.14 7.56
CA THR A 43 -10.29 19.54 8.96
C THR A 43 -9.00 20.32 9.24
N ARG A 44 -8.17 20.60 8.23
CA ARG A 44 -6.95 21.40 8.41
C ARG A 44 -7.27 22.90 8.56
N PRO A 45 -6.61 23.63 9.48
CA PRO A 45 -6.90 25.04 9.74
C PRO A 45 -6.88 25.94 8.50
N LEU A 46 -5.90 25.76 7.63
CA LEU A 46 -5.78 26.54 6.39
C LEU A 46 -6.88 26.18 5.36
N CYS A 47 -7.29 24.92 5.29
CA CYS A 47 -8.40 24.51 4.42
C CYS A 47 -9.72 25.12 4.92
N LEU A 48 -9.98 25.05 6.23
CA LEU A 48 -11.14 25.68 6.86
C LEU A 48 -11.14 27.20 6.67
N PHE A 49 -9.98 27.84 6.78
CA PHE A 49 -9.83 29.28 6.53
C PHE A 49 -10.20 29.64 5.08
N ILE A 50 -9.68 28.91 4.10
CA ILE A 50 -9.99 29.12 2.68
C ILE A 50 -11.49 28.92 2.42
N LEU A 51 -12.08 27.85 2.96
CA LEU A 51 -13.52 27.59 2.86
C LEU A 51 -14.34 28.74 3.47
N ALA A 52 -13.92 29.28 4.62
CA ALA A 52 -14.58 30.40 5.26
C ALA A 52 -14.51 31.68 4.40
N VAL A 53 -13.37 31.96 3.76
CA VAL A 53 -13.21 33.09 2.84
C VAL A 53 -14.13 32.93 1.63
N PHE A 54 -14.13 31.77 0.97
CA PHE A 54 -15.03 31.50 -0.16
C PHE A 54 -16.50 31.59 0.23
N SER A 55 -16.89 31.03 1.38
CA SER A 55 -18.25 31.15 1.90
C SER A 55 -18.64 32.59 2.20
N SER A 56 -17.71 33.41 2.69
CA SER A 56 -17.98 34.84 2.94
C SER A 56 -18.22 35.61 1.64
N ILE A 57 -17.40 35.37 0.61
CA ILE A 57 -17.57 35.97 -0.72
C ILE A 57 -18.90 35.52 -1.33
N LEU A 58 -19.20 34.22 -1.28
CA LEU A 58 -20.40 33.65 -1.87
C LEU A 58 -21.67 34.17 -1.20
N ARG A 59 -21.62 34.50 0.09
CA ARG A 59 -22.74 35.13 0.81
C ARG A 59 -23.13 36.49 0.24
N CYS A 60 -22.20 37.23 -0.36
CA CYS A 60 -22.52 38.49 -1.04
C CYS A 60 -23.27 38.29 -2.35
N LEU A 61 -23.19 37.08 -2.94
CA LEU A 61 -23.80 36.74 -4.23
C LEU A 61 -25.10 35.93 -4.08
N VAL A 62 -25.21 35.14 -3.01
CA VAL A 62 -26.29 34.18 -2.81
C VAL A 62 -27.15 34.60 -1.62
N HIS A 63 -28.46 34.73 -1.83
CA HIS A 63 -29.43 35.13 -0.80
C HIS A 63 -29.64 34.10 0.34
N SER A 64 -29.04 32.91 0.24
CA SER A 64 -29.20 31.81 1.20
C SER A 64 -27.90 31.53 1.97
N PHE A 65 -27.97 31.68 3.28
CA PHE A 65 -26.85 31.39 4.19
C PHE A 65 -26.39 29.93 4.12
N ILE A 66 -27.33 29.00 4.10
CA ILE A 66 -27.04 27.55 4.07
C ILE A 66 -26.32 27.21 2.76
N LEU A 67 -26.79 27.76 1.65
CA LEU A 67 -26.21 27.48 0.33
C LEU A 67 -24.79 28.05 0.20
N ALA A 68 -24.54 29.24 0.79
CA ALA A 68 -23.22 29.86 0.82
C ALA A 68 -22.18 29.04 1.63
N LEU A 69 -22.61 28.23 2.60
CA LEU A 69 -21.75 27.30 3.34
C LEU A 69 -21.61 25.95 2.63
N ALA A 70 -22.71 25.40 2.10
CA ALA A 70 -22.73 24.07 1.53
C ALA A 70 -21.99 23.99 0.18
N ILE A 71 -22.14 24.99 -0.69
CA ILE A 71 -21.54 24.97 -2.04
C ILE A 71 -20.01 24.84 -2.00
N PRO A 72 -19.25 25.67 -1.26
CA PRO A 72 -17.79 25.58 -1.27
C PRO A 72 -17.28 24.24 -0.75
N VAL A 73 -17.91 23.70 0.30
CA VAL A 73 -17.57 22.39 0.87
C VAL A 73 -17.88 21.28 -0.14
N PHE A 74 -19.06 21.30 -0.76
CA PHE A 74 -19.46 20.30 -1.75
C PHE A 74 -18.55 20.32 -2.98
N LEU A 75 -18.27 21.50 -3.54
CA LEU A 75 -17.37 21.65 -4.67
C LEU A 75 -15.96 21.17 -4.32
N LEU A 76 -15.46 21.46 -3.11
CA LEU A 76 -14.17 20.96 -2.66
C LEU A 76 -14.16 19.44 -2.51
N ILE A 77 -15.22 18.82 -1.98
CA ILE A 77 -15.33 17.35 -1.89
C ILE A 77 -15.33 16.73 -3.30
N VAL A 78 -16.10 17.28 -4.23
CA VAL A 78 -16.13 16.80 -5.63
C VAL A 78 -14.77 16.99 -6.29
N PHE A 79 -14.16 18.17 -6.12
CA PHE A 79 -12.82 18.45 -6.61
C PHE A 79 -11.81 17.46 -6.04
N LEU A 80 -11.80 17.21 -4.72
CA LEU A 80 -10.93 16.23 -4.09
C LEU A 80 -11.26 14.82 -4.59
N LYS A 81 -12.52 14.42 -4.77
CA LYS A 81 -12.86 13.10 -5.33
C LYS A 81 -12.38 12.89 -6.76
N ILE A 82 -12.25 13.97 -7.54
CA ILE A 82 -11.77 13.94 -8.93
C ILE A 82 -10.24 14.03 -8.98
N THR A 83 -9.65 14.92 -8.17
CA THR A 83 -8.22 15.27 -8.21
C THR A 83 -7.37 14.47 -7.27
N MET A 84 -7.90 14.03 -6.11
CA MET A 84 -7.30 12.95 -5.35
C MET A 84 -7.44 11.75 -6.25
N PRO A 85 -6.35 11.32 -6.85
CA PRO A 85 -6.50 10.46 -7.98
C PRO A 85 -7.12 9.14 -7.51
N ARG A 86 -8.04 8.55 -8.29
CA ARG A 86 -8.17 7.06 -8.32
C ARG A 86 -6.80 6.39 -8.55
N SER A 87 -5.87 7.21 -9.02
CA SER A 87 -4.48 6.97 -9.30
C SER A 87 -3.54 6.91 -8.10
N VAL A 88 -3.95 7.25 -6.88
CA VAL A 88 -3.37 6.57 -5.72
C VAL A 88 -4.12 5.26 -5.62
N GLY A 89 -3.84 4.34 -6.56
CA GLY A 89 -4.30 2.97 -6.43
C GLY A 89 -3.78 2.52 -5.08
N VAL A 90 -4.66 2.49 -4.07
CA VAL A 90 -4.31 2.31 -2.67
C VAL A 90 -3.05 3.08 -2.25
N LEU A 91 -3.26 4.34 -1.84
CA LEU A 91 -2.34 5.22 -1.11
C LEU A 91 -1.03 4.56 -0.62
N GLY A 92 0.10 5.16 -1.00
CA GLY A 92 1.44 4.65 -0.75
C GLY A 92 2.10 3.99 -1.95
N SER A 93 1.69 4.36 -3.17
CA SER A 93 2.31 3.93 -4.41
C SER A 93 2.59 5.13 -5.30
N SER A 94 3.79 5.18 -5.87
CA SER A 94 4.27 6.29 -6.71
C SER A 94 3.56 6.41 -8.06
N ARG A 95 2.66 5.47 -8.42
CA ARG A 95 2.07 5.37 -9.77
C ARG A 95 0.55 5.51 -9.84
N PRO A 96 0.04 6.20 -10.89
CA PRO A 96 -1.38 6.44 -11.12
C PRO A 96 -2.22 5.20 -11.41
N SER A 97 -1.60 4.09 -11.75
CA SER A 97 -2.28 2.82 -11.90
C SER A 97 -1.24 1.74 -11.74
N TRP A 98 -1.67 0.58 -11.27
CA TRP A 98 -0.76 -0.55 -11.17
C TRP A 98 -0.96 -1.45 -12.37
N ASP A 99 0.14 -1.78 -13.03
CA ASP A 99 0.15 -2.72 -14.12
C ASP A 99 0.15 -4.14 -13.55
N TYR A 100 -1.03 -4.64 -13.21
CA TYR A 100 -1.21 -5.98 -12.64
C TYR A 100 -0.73 -7.07 -13.61
N VAL A 101 -0.92 -6.85 -14.91
CA VAL A 101 -0.48 -7.77 -15.97
C VAL A 101 1.04 -7.77 -16.06
N GLY A 102 1.67 -6.59 -16.08
CA GLY A 102 3.14 -6.45 -15.99
C GLY A 102 3.76 -7.04 -14.72
N SER A 103 3.03 -7.00 -13.60
CA SER A 103 3.52 -7.50 -12.31
C SER A 103 3.28 -9.00 -12.10
N ALA A 104 2.44 -9.61 -12.94
CA ALA A 104 2.11 -11.02 -12.87
C ALA A 104 3.34 -11.85 -13.26
N TYR A 105 3.57 -12.89 -12.48
CA TYR A 105 4.67 -13.81 -12.70
C TYR A 105 4.27 -14.88 -13.70
N ARG A 106 5.17 -15.13 -14.67
CA ARG A 106 4.89 -15.95 -15.85
C ARG A 106 5.89 -17.09 -16.05
N ASP A 107 6.93 -17.18 -15.23
CA ASP A 107 7.89 -18.27 -15.36
C ASP A 107 7.28 -19.59 -14.88
N SER A 108 7.83 -20.69 -15.41
CA SER A 108 7.34 -22.05 -15.15
C SER A 108 7.61 -22.54 -13.73
N GLN A 109 8.57 -21.94 -13.02
CA GLN A 109 8.87 -22.27 -11.62
C GLN A 109 8.17 -21.30 -10.68
N ASP A 110 7.28 -21.81 -9.83
CA ASP A 110 6.63 -20.99 -8.81
C ASP A 110 7.66 -20.37 -7.87
N GLU A 111 7.80 -19.06 -7.95
CA GLU A 111 8.65 -18.29 -7.06
C GLU A 111 7.90 -18.01 -5.75
N THR A 112 8.47 -18.48 -4.64
CA THR A 112 7.85 -18.45 -3.31
C THR A 112 8.69 -17.67 -2.31
N LEU A 113 8.02 -17.09 -1.30
CA LEU A 113 8.69 -16.51 -0.14
C LEU A 113 8.85 -17.58 0.94
N PRO A 114 9.96 -17.53 1.72
CA PRO A 114 10.16 -18.46 2.80
C PRO A 114 9.08 -18.26 3.88
N ASN A 115 8.39 -19.33 4.27
CA ASN A 115 7.49 -19.32 5.41
C ASN A 115 8.18 -19.97 6.63
N PRO A 116 8.55 -19.19 7.67
CA PRO A 116 9.22 -19.72 8.85
C PRO A 116 8.37 -20.72 9.64
N TYR A 117 7.05 -20.69 9.50
CA TYR A 117 6.13 -21.58 10.22
C TYR A 117 6.05 -22.98 9.59
N CYS A 118 6.34 -23.14 8.29
CA CYS A 118 6.28 -24.45 7.63
C CYS A 118 7.28 -25.47 8.20
N ARG A 119 8.45 -25.02 8.68
CA ARG A 119 9.48 -25.90 9.26
C ARG A 119 9.02 -26.59 10.54
N ILE A 120 8.05 -26.01 11.24
CA ILE A 120 7.55 -26.49 12.53
C ILE A 120 6.52 -27.61 12.34
N SER A 121 5.82 -27.63 11.20
CA SER A 121 4.68 -28.53 10.95
C SER A 121 5.06 -29.86 10.28
N GLY A 122 6.27 -30.00 9.74
CA GLY A 122 6.75 -31.24 9.11
C GLY A 122 6.01 -31.69 7.84
N LYS A 123 4.97 -30.96 7.41
CA LYS A 123 4.17 -31.25 6.20
C LYS A 123 4.61 -30.37 5.04
N THR A 124 5.55 -30.85 4.25
CA THR A 124 5.89 -30.24 2.96
C THR A 124 4.82 -30.63 1.93
N ARG A 125 3.79 -29.80 1.73
CA ARG A 125 2.89 -29.97 0.58
C ARG A 125 3.60 -29.48 -0.68
N LYS A 126 3.95 -30.40 -1.58
CA LYS A 126 4.25 -30.07 -2.98
C LYS A 126 2.95 -29.64 -3.65
N LEU A 127 2.88 -28.39 -4.09
CA LEU A 127 1.81 -27.90 -4.96
C LEU A 127 1.97 -28.52 -6.35
N GLY A 128 0.92 -29.21 -6.82
CA GLY A 128 0.79 -29.63 -8.20
C GLY A 128 0.32 -28.45 -9.04
N ALA A 129 1.15 -28.03 -10.00
CA ALA A 129 0.78 -27.01 -10.97
C ALA A 129 -0.34 -27.57 -11.87
N LYS A 130 -1.50 -26.90 -11.88
CA LYS A 130 -2.56 -27.17 -12.85
C LYS A 130 -2.35 -26.23 -14.03
N GLU A 131 -1.74 -26.73 -15.10
CA GLU A 131 -1.56 -25.96 -16.33
C GLU A 131 -2.91 -25.64 -16.96
N LYS A 132 -3.25 -24.35 -17.00
CA LYS A 132 -4.29 -23.82 -17.88
C LYS A 132 -3.68 -22.68 -18.68
N SER A 133 -3.39 -22.96 -19.94
CA SER A 133 -2.87 -22.00 -20.91
C SER A 133 -3.98 -21.02 -21.31
N SER A 134 -4.04 -19.85 -20.67
CA SER A 134 -4.73 -18.70 -21.22
C SER A 134 -3.75 -17.85 -22.03
N SER A 135 -4.22 -17.36 -23.18
CA SER A 135 -3.47 -16.55 -24.15
C SER A 135 -2.81 -15.33 -23.50
N ALA A 136 -1.52 -15.43 -23.20
CA ALA A 136 -0.76 -14.38 -22.54
C ALA A 136 -0.40 -13.27 -23.55
N GLU A 137 -0.84 -12.04 -23.26
CA GLU A 137 -0.38 -10.82 -23.95
C GLU A 137 1.15 -10.73 -23.87
N THR A 138 1.88 -10.52 -24.96
CA THR A 138 3.36 -10.43 -24.91
C THR A 138 3.79 -9.16 -24.17
N ILE A 139 4.42 -9.30 -22.99
CA ILE A 139 4.90 -8.18 -22.17
C ILE A 139 6.39 -7.99 -22.42
N SER A 140 6.85 -6.75 -22.60
CA SER A 140 8.28 -6.44 -22.69
C SER A 140 8.95 -6.56 -21.31
N PRO A 141 10.22 -6.99 -21.23
CA PRO A 141 10.94 -7.11 -19.95
C PRO A 141 10.98 -5.78 -19.20
N GLU A 142 11.14 -4.66 -19.93
CA GLU A 142 11.11 -3.31 -19.37
C GLU A 142 9.77 -2.96 -18.71
N ARG A 143 8.63 -3.38 -19.31
CA ARG A 143 7.30 -3.17 -18.72
C ARG A 143 7.14 -4.00 -17.45
N ALA A 144 7.62 -5.25 -17.44
CA ALA A 144 7.55 -6.11 -16.27
C ALA A 144 8.41 -5.60 -15.11
N GLU A 145 9.63 -5.15 -15.39
CA GLU A 145 10.50 -4.53 -14.41
C GLU A 145 9.87 -3.24 -13.86
N ALA A 146 9.38 -2.37 -14.76
CA ALA A 146 8.69 -1.16 -14.38
C ALA A 146 7.47 -1.44 -13.50
N ALA A 147 6.67 -2.48 -13.80
CA ALA A 147 5.42 -2.75 -13.10
C ALA A 147 5.59 -3.08 -11.62
N GLY A 148 6.77 -3.55 -11.20
CA GLY A 148 7.02 -4.00 -9.83
C GLY A 148 6.51 -5.41 -9.59
N GLN A 149 6.44 -5.81 -8.32
CA GLN A 149 6.15 -7.19 -7.93
C GLN A 149 4.99 -7.27 -6.95
N VAL A 150 4.01 -8.11 -7.24
CA VAL A 150 2.95 -8.50 -6.29
C VAL A 150 3.21 -9.89 -5.72
N TRP A 151 3.17 -9.98 -4.39
CA TRP A 151 3.24 -11.21 -3.63
C TRP A 151 1.90 -11.47 -2.97
N VAL A 152 1.45 -12.72 -3.02
CA VAL A 152 0.16 -13.14 -2.47
C VAL A 152 0.36 -14.21 -1.41
N ALA A 153 -0.48 -14.19 -0.38
CA ALA A 153 -0.62 -15.25 0.58
C ALA A 153 -1.86 -16.08 0.22
N GLU A 154 -1.63 -17.31 -0.21
CA GLU A 154 -2.65 -18.30 -0.54
C GLU A 154 -2.86 -19.26 0.63
N CYS A 155 -4.12 -19.53 0.96
CA CYS A 155 -4.53 -20.58 1.88
C CYS A 155 -5.76 -21.28 1.30
N ASP A 156 -5.74 -22.61 1.26
CA ASP A 156 -6.83 -23.43 0.71
C ASP A 156 -7.28 -23.05 -0.72
N GLY A 157 -6.34 -22.60 -1.56
CA GLY A 157 -6.61 -22.19 -2.95
C GLY A 157 -7.20 -20.79 -3.09
N GLU A 158 -7.33 -20.03 -1.99
CA GLU A 158 -7.83 -18.66 -1.99
C GLU A 158 -6.75 -17.66 -1.58
N ILE A 159 -6.76 -16.48 -2.20
CA ILE A 159 -5.85 -15.39 -1.84
C ILE A 159 -6.39 -14.64 -0.61
N GLN A 160 -5.69 -14.77 0.51
CA GLN A 160 -6.08 -14.17 1.79
C GLN A 160 -5.29 -12.91 2.15
N GLY A 161 -4.22 -12.62 1.41
CA GLY A 161 -3.39 -11.44 1.62
C GLY A 161 -2.53 -11.11 0.42
N CYS A 162 -2.10 -9.86 0.32
CA CYS A 162 -1.12 -9.42 -0.68
C CYS A 162 -0.20 -8.33 -0.14
N ILE A 163 0.97 -8.22 -0.75
CA ILE A 163 1.95 -7.15 -0.54
C ILE A 163 2.62 -6.82 -1.88
N PHE A 164 2.84 -5.54 -2.11
CA PHE A 164 3.40 -5.02 -3.34
C PHE A 164 4.81 -4.50 -3.05
N ARG A 165 5.72 -4.74 -3.98
CA ARG A 165 7.05 -4.15 -4.04
C ARG A 165 7.12 -3.27 -5.27
N GLU A 166 7.33 -1.97 -5.09
CA GLU A 166 7.52 -1.07 -6.22
C GLU A 166 8.83 -1.36 -6.96
N ASN A 167 8.90 -0.93 -8.22
CA ASN A 167 10.19 -0.82 -8.88
C ASN A 167 10.94 0.40 -8.32
N GLU A 168 11.91 0.14 -7.46
CA GLU A 168 12.77 1.16 -6.88
C GLU A 168 14.11 1.15 -7.62
N VAL A 169 14.52 2.32 -8.13
CA VAL A 169 15.73 2.47 -8.95
C VAL A 169 16.97 2.60 -8.07
N ARG A 170 16.81 3.07 -6.83
CA ARG A 170 17.93 3.25 -5.91
C ARG A 170 18.50 1.89 -5.48
N PRO A 171 19.82 1.68 -5.61
CA PRO A 171 20.46 0.43 -5.20
C PRO A 171 20.27 0.23 -3.69
N GLY A 172 20.09 -1.02 -3.26
CA GLY A 172 19.96 -1.35 -1.84
C GLY A 172 18.66 -0.91 -1.15
N ILE A 173 17.81 -0.11 -1.82
CA ILE A 173 16.55 0.40 -1.29
C ILE A 173 15.36 -0.33 -1.91
N ARG A 174 14.35 -0.62 -1.10
CA ARG A 174 13.06 -1.17 -1.56
C ARG A 174 11.88 -0.40 -1.01
N ARG A 175 10.80 -0.33 -1.79
CA ARG A 175 9.53 0.24 -1.36
C ARG A 175 8.45 -0.83 -1.31
N LEU A 176 7.87 -1.01 -0.14
CA LEU A 176 6.71 -1.86 0.09
C LEU A 176 5.45 -1.00 0.09
N CYS A 177 4.43 -1.45 -0.63
CA CYS A 177 3.13 -0.80 -0.67
C CYS A 177 2.00 -1.82 -0.63
N ARG A 178 0.77 -1.32 -0.44
CA ARG A 178 -0.48 -2.08 -0.56
C ARG A 178 -0.48 -3.42 0.20
N VAL A 179 -0.02 -3.38 1.46
CA VAL A 179 -0.16 -4.53 2.36
C VAL A 179 -1.62 -4.67 2.76
N VAL A 180 -2.30 -5.69 2.25
CA VAL A 180 -3.71 -5.94 2.53
C VAL A 180 -3.90 -7.40 2.91
N VAL A 181 -4.71 -7.63 3.94
CA VAL A 181 -5.15 -8.97 4.33
C VAL A 181 -6.66 -8.99 4.48
N SER A 182 -7.25 -10.15 4.17
CA SER A 182 -8.66 -10.45 4.32
C SER A 182 -9.14 -10.08 5.72
N SER A 183 -10.31 -9.46 5.81
CA SER A 183 -10.86 -8.99 7.08
C SER A 183 -11.00 -10.10 8.13
N TRP A 184 -11.26 -11.32 7.68
CA TRP A 184 -11.37 -12.53 8.50
C TRP A 184 -10.05 -12.92 9.21
N TYR A 185 -8.90 -12.57 8.63
CA TYR A 185 -7.57 -12.96 9.12
C TYR A 185 -6.73 -11.77 9.60
N ARG A 186 -7.36 -10.61 9.82
CA ARG A 186 -6.71 -9.46 10.46
C ARG A 186 -6.41 -9.79 11.91
N ARG A 187 -5.19 -9.41 12.34
CA ARG A 187 -4.63 -9.68 13.68
C ARG A 187 -4.26 -11.15 13.96
N GLU A 188 -4.36 -12.04 12.96
CA GLU A 188 -3.89 -13.43 13.06
C GLU A 188 -2.41 -13.60 12.69
N GLY A 189 -1.69 -12.52 12.39
CA GLY A 189 -0.27 -12.55 12.04
C GLY A 189 0.04 -12.66 10.54
N LEU A 190 -0.96 -12.84 9.68
CA LEU A 190 -0.77 -12.96 8.22
C LEU A 190 -0.01 -11.77 7.60
N GLY A 191 -0.39 -10.54 7.97
CA GLY A 191 0.31 -9.35 7.46
C GLY A 191 1.77 -9.27 7.92
N ARG A 192 2.05 -9.70 9.16
CA ARG A 192 3.43 -9.79 9.69
C ARG A 192 4.24 -10.81 8.89
N LEU A 193 3.64 -11.97 8.64
CA LEU A 193 4.26 -13.04 7.84
C LEU A 193 4.63 -12.55 6.43
N LEU A 194 3.71 -11.88 5.74
CA LEU A 194 3.95 -11.30 4.41
C LEU A 194 5.12 -10.30 4.41
N VAL A 195 5.09 -9.31 5.31
CA VAL A 195 6.14 -8.27 5.37
C VAL A 195 7.49 -8.88 5.73
N GLN A 196 7.57 -9.71 6.77
CA GLN A 196 8.84 -10.28 7.24
C GLN A 196 9.47 -11.21 6.19
N SER A 197 8.66 -12.00 5.49
CA SER A 197 9.16 -12.95 4.49
C SER A 197 9.68 -12.23 3.25
N LEU A 198 8.99 -11.15 2.85
CA LEU A 198 9.49 -10.29 1.77
C LEU A 198 10.75 -9.53 2.20
N GLN A 199 10.79 -8.98 3.42
CA GLN A 199 11.99 -8.34 3.97
C GLN A 199 13.20 -9.26 3.97
N GLN A 200 13.04 -10.51 4.43
CA GLN A 200 14.13 -11.49 4.44
C GLN A 200 14.68 -11.72 3.03
N ARG A 201 13.79 -11.94 2.05
CA ARG A 201 14.19 -12.10 0.65
C ARG A 201 14.90 -10.86 0.10
N GLU A 202 14.39 -9.66 0.38
CA GLU A 202 15.02 -8.44 -0.11
C GLU A 202 16.40 -8.25 0.53
N ARG A 203 16.57 -8.61 1.81
CA ARG A 203 17.87 -8.64 2.49
C ARG A 203 18.84 -9.61 1.81
N ASP A 204 18.38 -10.82 1.50
CA ASP A 204 19.19 -11.85 0.83
C ASP A 204 19.59 -11.43 -0.59
N THR A 205 18.83 -10.53 -1.23
CA THR A 205 19.17 -9.93 -2.54
C THR A 205 19.96 -8.63 -2.43
N GLY A 206 20.44 -8.28 -1.24
CA GLY A 206 21.34 -7.15 -1.00
C GLY A 206 20.65 -5.81 -0.69
N ALA A 207 19.35 -5.81 -0.37
CA ALA A 207 18.72 -4.61 0.17
C ALA A 207 19.17 -4.37 1.61
N HIS A 208 19.52 -3.12 1.92
CA HIS A 208 19.86 -2.70 3.29
C HIS A 208 18.76 -1.84 3.91
N ARG A 209 17.79 -1.34 3.12
CA ARG A 209 16.72 -0.47 3.62
C ARG A 209 15.39 -0.68 2.90
N VAL A 210 14.31 -0.63 3.67
CA VAL A 210 12.93 -0.75 3.18
C VAL A 210 12.08 0.41 3.65
N TYR A 211 11.35 1.02 2.72
CA TYR A 211 10.35 2.05 2.97
C TYR A 211 8.92 1.51 2.84
N ALA A 212 8.01 2.08 3.62
CA ALA A 212 6.58 1.88 3.50
C ALA A 212 5.85 3.21 3.65
N HIS A 213 4.96 3.52 2.71
CA HIS A 213 4.11 4.70 2.77
C HIS A 213 2.76 4.32 3.35
N VAL A 214 2.37 4.97 4.43
CA VAL A 214 1.12 4.68 5.15
C VAL A 214 0.22 5.91 5.10
N PRO A 215 -1.06 5.81 4.70
CA PRO A 215 -1.97 6.95 4.73
C PRO A 215 -2.01 7.63 6.11
N TYR A 216 -1.95 8.95 6.17
CA TYR A 216 -2.09 9.70 7.43
C TYR A 216 -3.27 9.28 8.33
N PRO A 217 -4.48 9.05 7.78
CA PRO A 217 -5.61 8.60 8.61
C PRO A 217 -5.53 7.13 9.04
N SER A 218 -4.61 6.32 8.49
CA SER A 218 -4.50 4.90 8.80
C SER A 218 -3.75 4.64 10.11
N LYS A 219 -4.47 4.74 11.22
CA LYS A 219 -3.94 4.37 12.55
C LYS A 219 -3.57 2.90 12.67
N VAL A 220 -4.31 2.04 11.97
CA VAL A 220 -4.02 0.60 11.93
C VAL A 220 -2.68 0.35 11.22
N GLY A 221 -2.44 0.99 10.08
CA GLY A 221 -1.16 0.89 9.35
C GLY A 221 0.01 1.42 10.17
N GLU A 222 -0.15 2.57 10.81
CA GLU A 222 0.86 3.17 11.70
C GLU A 222 1.27 2.22 12.83
N VAL A 223 0.30 1.67 13.57
CA VAL A 223 0.58 0.70 14.64
C VAL A 223 1.19 -0.59 14.10
N PHE A 224 0.73 -1.06 12.94
CA PHE A 224 1.23 -2.26 12.30
C PHE A 224 2.72 -2.16 11.95
N PHE A 225 3.14 -1.10 11.25
CA PHE A 225 4.54 -0.91 10.87
C PHE A 225 5.44 -0.63 12.07
N ARG A 226 4.99 0.16 13.06
CA ARG A 226 5.73 0.33 14.34
C ARG A 226 5.98 -1.01 15.03
N LYS A 227 4.97 -1.88 15.11
CA LYS A 227 5.09 -3.24 15.70
C LYS A 227 5.97 -4.21 14.89
N LEU A 228 6.34 -3.84 13.67
CA LEU A 228 7.32 -4.57 12.84
C LEU A 228 8.73 -4.00 12.96
N GLY A 229 8.92 -2.94 13.76
CA GLY A 229 10.20 -2.28 13.99
C GLY A 229 10.53 -1.21 12.94
N PHE A 230 9.54 -0.71 12.20
CA PHE A 230 9.75 0.46 11.35
C PHE A 230 9.70 1.74 12.18
N ARG A 231 10.58 2.68 11.84
CA ARG A 231 10.64 4.04 12.40
C ARG A 231 9.90 5.01 11.49
N ILE A 232 9.40 6.12 12.04
CA ILE A 232 8.74 7.16 11.24
C ILE A 232 9.77 8.21 10.85
N LEU A 233 9.84 8.50 9.55
CA LEU A 233 10.69 9.56 9.04
C LEU A 233 10.27 10.92 9.64
N GLY A 234 11.22 11.63 10.26
CA GLY A 234 11.03 12.98 10.79
C GLY A 234 10.20 13.10 12.08
N GLN A 235 9.90 12.00 12.77
CA GLN A 235 9.23 12.04 14.09
C GLN A 235 10.12 11.57 15.24
N ASP A 236 11.15 10.77 14.96
CA ASP A 236 12.04 10.19 15.97
C ASP A 236 13.43 10.88 16.03
N SER A 237 13.58 12.06 15.40
CA SER A 237 14.85 12.79 15.25
C SER A 237 15.13 13.75 16.42
N GLU A 238 15.45 13.21 17.60
CA GLU A 238 16.21 13.96 18.61
C GLU A 238 17.71 13.60 18.60
N GLU A 239 18.16 12.57 17.85
CA GLU A 239 19.55 12.07 17.94
C GLU A 239 20.27 11.75 16.61
N GLU A 240 19.67 11.97 15.43
CA GLU A 240 20.30 11.58 14.16
C GLU A 240 20.37 12.77 13.17
N GLU A 241 21.14 13.81 13.52
CA GLU A 241 21.40 14.97 12.62
C GLU A 241 22.62 14.82 11.72
N GLU A 242 23.44 13.75 11.82
CA GLU A 242 24.77 13.78 11.20
C GLU A 242 25.07 12.83 10.02
N ASP A 243 24.25 11.84 9.62
CA ASP A 243 24.73 10.91 8.55
C ASP A 243 23.82 10.58 7.34
N ASP A 244 22.51 10.81 7.33
CA ASP A 244 21.69 10.19 6.28
C ASP A 244 21.18 11.16 5.21
N LYS A 245 22.05 11.52 4.27
CA LYS A 245 21.64 12.12 2.96
C LYS A 245 20.62 11.25 2.22
N GLU A 246 20.55 9.95 2.53
CA GLU A 246 19.55 9.02 1.97
C GLU A 246 18.17 9.13 2.62
N ILE A 247 18.07 9.53 3.90
CA ILE A 247 16.81 9.79 4.60
C ILE A 247 16.09 11.00 3.99
N GLU A 248 16.84 11.99 3.50
CA GLU A 248 16.29 13.18 2.83
C GLU A 248 15.65 12.87 1.46
N LEU A 249 15.96 11.73 0.84
CA LEU A 249 15.49 11.40 -0.51
C LEU A 249 14.06 10.82 -0.54
N GLU A 250 13.55 10.31 0.57
CA GLU A 250 12.20 9.73 0.62
C GLU A 250 11.19 10.73 1.20
N THR A 251 10.41 11.37 0.34
CA THR A 251 9.42 12.36 0.78
C THR A 251 8.01 11.76 0.86
N PRO A 252 7.21 12.14 1.87
CA PRO A 252 5.77 11.90 1.87
C PRO A 252 5.10 12.29 0.55
N GLU A 253 4.12 11.51 0.10
CA GLU A 253 3.25 11.92 -0.99
C GLU A 253 2.51 13.19 -0.56
N ARG A 254 2.53 14.24 -1.39
CA ARG A 254 1.86 15.52 -1.08
C ARG A 254 0.61 15.68 -1.94
N GLY A 255 -0.48 16.07 -1.30
CA GLY A 255 -1.76 16.35 -1.92
C GLY A 255 -1.97 17.83 -2.21
N PHE A 256 -3.24 18.20 -2.41
CA PHE A 256 -3.68 19.57 -2.59
C PHE A 256 -3.08 20.50 -1.51
N MET A 257 -2.56 21.66 -1.92
CA MET A 257 -1.85 22.63 -1.08
C MET A 257 -0.54 22.13 -0.41
N GLY A 258 0.03 21.03 -0.91
CA GLY A 258 1.32 20.52 -0.42
C GLY A 258 1.25 19.75 0.90
N TYR A 259 0.04 19.44 1.40
CA TYR A 259 -0.11 18.64 2.62
C TYR A 259 0.30 17.20 2.38
N PRO A 260 1.05 16.58 3.31
CA PRO A 260 1.44 15.20 3.15
C PRO A 260 0.20 14.29 3.37
N LEU A 261 0.00 13.34 2.45
CA LEU A 261 -1.08 12.36 2.43
C LEU A 261 -0.67 11.02 3.05
N THR A 262 0.63 10.75 3.06
CA THR A 262 1.24 9.56 3.66
C THR A 262 2.26 9.94 4.74
N LYS A 263 2.42 9.05 5.71
CA LYS A 263 3.57 8.98 6.60
C LYS A 263 4.57 8.00 6.00
N VAL A 264 5.84 8.37 6.00
CA VAL A 264 6.92 7.49 5.54
C VAL A 264 7.47 6.73 6.72
N PHE A 265 7.46 5.41 6.59
CA PHE A 265 8.09 4.48 7.52
C PHE A 265 9.33 3.89 6.86
N TYR A 266 10.39 3.69 7.63
CA TYR A 266 11.59 3.02 7.15
C TYR A 266 12.09 1.97 8.14
N LYS A 267 12.82 0.99 7.63
CA LYS A 267 13.51 -0.02 8.43
C LYS A 267 14.77 -0.49 7.71
N ASP A 268 15.89 -0.49 8.41
CA ASP A 268 17.12 -1.10 7.95
C ASP A 268 17.03 -2.63 8.08
N LEU A 269 17.50 -3.34 7.05
CA LEU A 269 17.32 -4.79 6.94
C LEU A 269 18.34 -5.59 7.70
#